data_AF-A0A6A6GSJ5-F1
#
_entry.id   AF-A0A6A6GSJ5-F1
#
_cell.length_a   1.000
_cell.length_b   1.000
_cell.length_c   1.000
_cell.angle_alpha   90.00
_cell.angle_beta   90.00
_cell.angle_gamma   90.00
#
_symmetry.space_group_name_H-M   'P 1'
#
loop_
_entity.id
_entity.type
_entity.pdbx_description
1 polymer ?
#
loop_
_entity_poly.entity_id
_entity_poly.type
_entity_poly.pdbx_seq_one_letter_code
_entity_poly.pdbx_strand_id
1 'polypeptide(L)'
;MLEYHKGIVFLTSNQIEDFNKAFELRLHLRLRYQPMDPSKKERVWRTALASVPEATNLKDKDLGRLAHDVDVNGRQITNLVRTARAVSNFRKVPLTIETLKSVHEMNSPRDPDSDKHGS
;
A
#
# COMPACT_ATOMS: atom_id res chain seq x y z
N MET A 1 -20.30 19.54 -16.05
CA MET A 1 -19.94 20.41 -17.19
C MET A 1 -18.53 20.94 -16.93
N LEU A 2 -17.52 20.38 -17.61
CA LEU A 2 -16.09 20.72 -17.44
C LEU A 2 -15.52 21.39 -18.71
N GLU A 3 -16.40 21.92 -19.56
CA GLU A 3 -16.10 22.29 -20.95
C GLU A 3 -15.36 23.64 -21.11
N TYR A 4 -15.10 24.38 -20.03
CA TYR A 4 -14.43 25.69 -20.10
C TYR A 4 -13.41 25.95 -18.98
N HIS A 5 -12.54 24.97 -18.65
CA HIS A 5 -11.33 25.26 -17.87
C HIS A 5 -10.16 25.60 -18.79
N LYS A 6 -9.68 26.86 -18.74
CA LYS A 6 -8.44 27.31 -19.39
C LYS A 6 -7.21 26.88 -18.59
N GLY A 7 -7.03 25.57 -18.36
CA GLY A 7 -5.92 25.04 -17.57
C GLY A 7 -5.72 23.53 -17.71
N ILE A 8 -4.63 23.00 -17.16
CA ILE A 8 -4.34 21.57 -17.10
C ILE A 8 -5.14 20.96 -15.93
N VAL A 9 -5.98 19.96 -16.21
CA VAL A 9 -6.75 19.24 -15.19
C VAL A 9 -6.13 17.86 -14.97
N PHE A 10 -5.74 17.58 -13.73
CA PHE A 10 -5.31 16.24 -13.31
C PHE A 10 -6.51 15.50 -12.72
N LEU A 11 -6.85 14.35 -13.31
CA LEU A 11 -7.92 13.47 -12.82
C LEU A 11 -7.32 12.14 -12.38
N THR A 12 -7.67 11.71 -11.16
CA THR A 12 -7.32 10.39 -10.64
C THR A 12 -8.60 9.58 -10.51
N SER A 13 -8.69 8.43 -11.18
CA SER A 13 -9.80 7.49 -10.99
C SER A 13 -9.27 6.15 -10.50
N ASN A 14 -9.96 5.58 -9.52
CA ASN A 14 -9.69 4.23 -9.03
C ASN A 14 -10.37 3.15 -9.89
N GLN A 15 -11.18 3.54 -10.88
CA GLN A 15 -11.81 2.64 -11.87
C GLN A 15 -11.79 3.32 -13.24
N ILE A 16 -10.98 2.81 -14.17
CA ILE A 16 -10.83 3.36 -15.52
C ILE A 16 -11.93 2.86 -16.47
N GLU A 17 -12.67 1.83 -16.08
CA GLU A 17 -13.66 1.15 -16.92
C GLU A 17 -14.95 1.97 -17.11
N ASP A 18 -15.22 2.92 -16.20
CA ASP A 18 -16.43 3.76 -16.24
C ASP A 18 -16.25 5.09 -17.00
N PHE A 19 -15.14 5.29 -17.71
CA PHE A 19 -14.95 6.49 -18.51
C PHE A 19 -15.77 6.40 -19.81
N ASN A 20 -16.70 7.34 -20.00
CA ASN A 20 -17.49 7.39 -21.23
C ASN A 20 -16.62 7.77 -22.45
N LYS A 21 -17.07 7.38 -23.65
CA LYS A 21 -16.40 7.68 -24.94
C LYS A 21 -16.13 9.17 -25.17
N ALA A 22 -16.96 10.07 -24.62
CA ALA A 22 -16.80 11.51 -24.79
C ALA A 22 -15.65 12.10 -23.93
N PHE A 23 -15.29 11.43 -22.83
CA PHE A 23 -14.12 11.77 -22.02
C PHE A 23 -12.82 11.32 -22.68
N GLU A 24 -12.81 10.18 -23.38
CA GLU A 24 -11.61 9.68 -24.06
C GLU A 24 -11.07 10.64 -25.12
N LEU A 25 -11.96 11.32 -25.86
CA LEU A 25 -11.60 12.28 -26.91
C LEU A 25 -10.92 13.55 -26.37
N ARG A 26 -11.03 13.83 -25.06
CA ARG A 26 -10.47 15.02 -24.40
C ARG A 26 -9.26 14.69 -23.52
N LEU A 27 -8.87 13.41 -23.42
CA LEU A 27 -7.69 12.97 -22.70
C LEU A 27 -6.45 13.05 -23.60
N HIS A 28 -5.62 14.06 -23.35
CA HIS A 28 -4.37 14.27 -24.08
C HIS A 28 -3.27 13.28 -23.68
N LEU A 29 -3.32 12.76 -22.44
CA LEU A 29 -2.35 11.80 -21.92
C LEU A 29 -3.03 10.81 -20.96
N ARG A 30 -2.68 9.52 -21.09
CA ARG A 30 -3.07 8.46 -20.16
C ARG A 30 -1.83 7.88 -19.49
N LEU A 31 -1.67 8.13 -18.19
CA LEU A 31 -0.60 7.53 -17.39
C LEU A 31 -1.14 6.27 -16.72
N ARG A 32 -0.70 5.09 -17.18
CA ARG A 32 -0.94 3.82 -16.47
C ARG A 32 0.16 3.64 -15.43
N TYR A 33 -0.23 3.69 -14.16
CA TYR A 33 0.68 3.34 -13.08
C TYR A 33 0.88 1.82 -13.07
N GLN A 34 2.08 1.37 -13.41
CA GLN A 34 2.44 -0.03 -13.32
C GLN A 34 2.57 -0.48 -11.85
N PRO A 35 2.32 -1.77 -11.55
CA PRO A 35 2.61 -2.33 -10.25
C PRO A 35 4.07 -2.07 -9.85
N MET A 36 4.30 -1.90 -8.54
CA MET A 36 5.61 -1.52 -8.02
C MET A 36 6.56 -2.72 -8.07
N ASP A 37 7.70 -2.53 -8.75
CA ASP A 37 8.86 -3.41 -8.63
C ASP A 37 9.34 -3.48 -7.16
N PRO A 38 9.90 -4.62 -6.68
CA PRO A 38 10.50 -4.75 -5.36
C PRO A 38 11.38 -3.56 -4.92
N SER A 39 12.20 -3.01 -5.81
CA SER A 39 13.07 -1.85 -5.53
C SER A 39 12.26 -0.60 -5.18
N LYS A 40 11.12 -0.40 -5.86
CA LYS A 40 10.20 0.71 -5.56
C LYS A 40 9.45 0.46 -4.26
N LYS A 41 8.99 -0.78 -4.02
CA LYS A 41 8.35 -1.17 -2.75
C LYS A 41 9.29 -0.93 -1.56
N GLU A 42 10.56 -1.31 -1.67
CA GLU A 42 11.56 -1.08 -0.61
C GLU A 42 11.72 0.41 -0.29
N ARG A 43 11.76 1.28 -1.32
CA ARG A 43 11.81 2.73 -1.11
C ARG A 43 10.57 3.26 -0.39
N VAL A 44 9.38 2.75 -0.73
CA VAL A 44 8.14 3.13 -0.05
C VAL A 44 8.15 2.66 1.40
N TRP A 45 8.60 1.43 1.67
CA TRP A 45 8.79 0.91 3.03
C TRP A 45 9.76 1.79 3.84
N ARG A 46 10.89 2.18 3.25
CA ARG A 46 11.88 3.07 3.88
C ARG A 46 11.25 4.40 4.27
N THR A 47 10.52 5.03 3.34
CA THR A 47 9.81 6.29 3.62
C THR A 47 8.74 6.13 4.69
N ALA A 48 7.97 5.04 4.65
CA ALA A 48 6.91 4.79 5.64
C ALA A 48 7.50 4.56 7.04
N LEU A 49 8.57 3.76 7.16
CA LEU A 49 9.24 3.50 8.43
C LEU A 49 10.00 4.71 8.97
N ALA A 50 10.53 5.57 8.10
CA ALA A 50 11.12 6.85 8.50
C ALA A 50 10.12 7.80 9.17
N SER A 51 8.81 7.60 8.97
CA SER A 51 7.76 8.37 9.68
C SER A 51 7.54 7.91 11.13
N VAL A 52 8.17 6.81 11.56
CA VAL A 52 8.03 6.22 12.91
C VAL A 52 9.38 5.82 13.53
N PRO A 53 10.40 6.71 13.54
CA PRO A 53 11.80 6.33 13.77
C PRO A 53 12.08 5.76 15.18
N GLU A 54 11.46 6.32 16.22
CA GLU A 54 11.86 6.05 17.62
C GLU A 54 11.49 4.68 18.18
N ALA A 55 10.74 3.84 17.45
CA ALA A 55 10.61 2.45 17.89
C ALA A 55 10.50 1.48 16.73
N THR A 56 11.53 1.46 15.89
CA THR A 56 11.76 0.39 14.93
C THR A 56 13.00 -0.41 15.32
N ASN A 57 12.92 -1.74 15.25
CA ASN A 57 14.08 -2.63 15.35
C ASN A 57 14.35 -3.32 14.00
N LEU A 58 14.19 -2.56 12.90
CA LEU A 58 14.26 -3.07 11.54
C LEU A 58 15.55 -2.59 10.86
N LYS A 59 16.26 -3.52 10.21
CA LYS A 59 17.48 -3.24 9.43
C LYS A 59 17.16 -3.22 7.93
N ASP A 60 18.04 -2.66 7.11
CA ASP A 60 17.84 -2.63 5.64
C ASP A 60 17.55 -4.01 5.01
N LYS A 61 18.16 -5.08 5.54
CA LYS A 61 17.89 -6.46 5.09
C LYS A 61 16.43 -6.88 5.32
N ASP A 62 15.79 -6.34 6.35
CA ASP A 62 14.40 -6.62 6.71
C ASP A 62 13.43 -5.89 5.76
N LEU A 63 13.81 -4.70 5.29
CA LEU A 63 13.07 -3.95 4.26
C LEU A 63 13.04 -4.71 2.93
N GLY A 64 14.16 -5.29 2.51
CA GLY A 64 14.23 -6.10 1.29
C GLY A 64 13.31 -7.33 1.37
N ARG A 65 13.28 -8.02 2.52
CA ARG A 65 12.36 -9.13 2.79
C ARG A 65 10.90 -8.69 2.75
N LEU A 66 10.55 -7.56 3.40
CA LEU A 66 9.19 -7.03 3.39
C LEU A 66 8.73 -6.61 1.98
N ALA A 67 9.64 -6.06 1.16
CA ALA A 67 9.33 -5.67 -0.21
C ALA A 67 9.06 -6.86 -1.14
N HIS A 68 9.66 -8.02 -0.83
CA HIS A 68 9.50 -9.26 -1.59
C HIS A 68 8.33 -10.11 -1.08
N ASP A 69 8.23 -10.34 0.23
CA ASP A 69 7.34 -11.33 0.83
C ASP A 69 5.91 -10.81 1.06
N VAL A 70 5.71 -9.49 1.08
CA VAL A 70 4.42 -8.88 1.38
C VAL A 70 3.85 -8.24 0.12
N ASP A 71 2.75 -8.79 -0.40
CA ASP A 71 2.10 -8.22 -1.58
C ASP A 71 1.18 -7.06 -1.20
N VAL A 72 1.79 -5.88 -1.11
CA VAL A 72 1.11 -4.63 -0.74
C VAL A 72 1.50 -3.48 -1.66
N ASN A 73 0.53 -2.60 -1.92
CA ASN A 73 0.75 -1.31 -2.57
C ASN A 73 1.17 -0.23 -1.55
N GLY A 74 1.58 0.95 -2.03
CA GLY A 74 2.09 2.01 -1.16
C GLY A 74 1.09 2.53 -0.11
N ARG A 75 -0.22 2.51 -0.41
CA ARG A 75 -1.26 2.88 0.56
C ARG A 75 -1.37 1.82 1.64
N GLN A 76 -1.36 0.55 1.27
CA GLN A 76 -1.37 -0.57 2.20
C GLN A 76 -0.13 -0.56 3.09
N ILE A 77 1.08 -0.32 2.55
CA ILE A 77 2.32 -0.17 3.32
C ILE A 77 2.18 0.92 4.39
N THR A 78 1.70 2.09 4.01
CA THR A 78 1.54 3.23 4.93
C THR A 78 0.57 2.90 6.07
N ASN A 79 -0.58 2.29 5.74
CA ASN A 79 -1.57 1.89 6.73
C ASN A 79 -1.02 0.80 7.65
N LEU A 80 -0.33 -0.19 7.08
CA LEU A 80 0.27 -1.30 7.80
C LEU A 80 1.27 -0.81 8.85
N VAL A 81 2.18 0.10 8.46
CA VAL A 81 3.15 0.70 9.38
C VAL A 81 2.46 1.46 10.51
N ARG A 82 1.43 2.26 10.21
CA ARG A 82 0.68 3.01 11.23
C ARG A 82 -0.02 2.10 12.23
N THR A 83 -0.72 1.07 11.75
CA THR A 83 -1.45 0.14 12.61
C THR A 83 -0.48 -0.71 13.43
N ALA A 84 0.59 -1.23 12.82
CA ALA A 84 1.62 -1.98 13.54
C ALA A 84 2.31 -1.12 14.60
N ARG A 85 2.56 0.17 14.31
CA ARG A 85 3.09 1.12 15.30
C ARG A 85 2.15 1.29 16.49
N ALA A 86 0.85 1.42 16.25
CA ALA A 86 -0.15 1.53 17.31
C ALA A 86 -0.16 0.27 18.20
N VAL A 87 -0.09 -0.93 17.60
CA VAL A 87 -0.01 -2.21 18.33
C VAL A 87 1.27 -2.31 19.16
N SER A 88 2.43 -1.96 18.59
CA SER A 88 3.72 -1.93 19.27
C SER A 88 3.71 -0.98 20.47
N ASN A 89 3.15 0.23 20.30
CA ASN A 89 3.02 1.21 21.39
C ASN A 89 2.12 0.71 22.52
N PHE A 90 0.98 0.11 22.18
CA PHE A 90 0.08 -0.49 23.18
C PHE A 90 0.77 -1.58 23.99
N ARG A 91 1.57 -2.42 23.33
CA ARG A 91 2.34 -3.51 23.95
C ARG A 91 3.65 -3.07 24.60
N LYS A 92 4.05 -1.80 24.47
CA LYS A 92 5.35 -1.27 24.91
C LYS A 92 6.56 -2.06 24.37
N VAL A 93 6.45 -2.55 23.13
CA VAL A 93 7.53 -3.26 22.42
C VAL A 93 7.93 -2.48 21.17
N PRO A 94 9.18 -2.61 20.69
CA PRO A 94 9.58 -2.00 19.42
C PRO A 94 8.79 -2.59 18.24
N LEU A 95 8.67 -1.84 17.16
CA LEU A 95 8.10 -2.33 15.90
C LEU A 95 9.07 -3.33 15.25
N THR A 96 8.57 -4.55 15.05
CA THR A 96 9.30 -5.66 14.43
C THR A 96 8.60 -6.16 13.16
N ILE A 97 9.29 -6.98 12.38
CA ILE A 97 8.73 -7.60 11.16
C ILE A 97 7.52 -8.46 11.52
N GLU A 98 7.57 -9.18 12.64
CA GLU A 98 6.49 -10.07 13.09
C GLU A 98 5.23 -9.26 13.36
N THR A 99 5.35 -8.06 13.95
CA THR A 99 4.21 -7.18 14.17
C THR A 99 3.62 -6.69 12.84
N LEU A 100 4.48 -6.34 11.86
CA LEU A 100 4.03 -5.97 10.52
C LEU A 100 3.34 -7.14 9.80
N LYS A 101 3.89 -8.35 9.85
CA LYS A 101 3.29 -9.55 9.24
C LYS A 101 1.96 -9.90 9.90
N SER A 102 1.89 -9.90 11.23
CA SER A 102 0.66 -10.15 11.98
C SER A 102 -0.44 -9.14 11.64
N VAL A 103 -0.11 -7.84 11.57
CA VAL A 103 -1.10 -6.82 11.17
C VAL A 103 -1.50 -6.93 9.71
N HIS A 104 -0.60 -7.42 8.84
CA HIS A 104 -0.95 -7.70 7.46
C HIS A 104 -1.95 -8.84 7.36
N GLU A 105 -1.70 -9.96 8.04
CA GLU A 105 -2.60 -11.12 8.12
C GLU A 105 -3.99 -10.75 8.66
N MET A 106 -4.06 -9.89 9.69
CA MET A 106 -5.34 -9.40 10.23
C MET A 106 -6.12 -8.51 9.24
N ASN A 107 -5.42 -7.78 8.36
CA ASN A 107 -6.02 -6.87 7.39
C ASN A 107 -6.29 -7.52 6.04
N SER A 108 -5.70 -8.69 5.77
CA SER A 108 -6.04 -9.51 4.63
C SER A 108 -7.43 -10.11 4.88
N PRO A 109 -8.33 -10.12 3.88
CA PRO A 109 -9.60 -10.82 4.00
C PRO A 109 -9.33 -12.26 4.42
N ARG A 110 -9.95 -12.74 5.51
CA ARG A 110 -9.97 -14.17 5.82
C ARG A 110 -10.57 -14.88 4.61
N ASP A 111 -9.79 -15.74 3.98
CA ASP A 111 -10.30 -16.60 2.92
C ASP A 111 -11.35 -17.55 3.55
N PRO A 112 -12.65 -17.42 3.20
CA PRO A 112 -13.71 -18.20 3.85
C PRO A 112 -13.65 -19.70 3.51
N ASP A 113 -12.74 -20.15 2.64
CA ASP A 113 -12.61 -21.56 2.24
C ASP A 113 -11.54 -22.37 3.00
N SER A 114 -10.81 -21.77 3.96
CA SER A 114 -9.85 -22.54 4.77
C SER A 114 -10.48 -23.49 5.80
N ASP A 115 -11.78 -23.36 6.08
CA ASP A 115 -12.51 -24.20 7.05
C ASP A 115 -13.14 -25.47 6.45
N LYS A 116 -13.00 -25.75 5.14
CA LYS A 116 -13.68 -26.88 4.48
C LYS A 116 -12.88 -28.18 4.34
N HIS A 117 -11.65 -28.25 4.85
CA HIS A 117 -10.82 -29.47 4.75
C HIS A 117 -10.37 -30.00 6.11
N GLY A 118 -11.30 -30.08 7.06
CA GLY A 118 -11.09 -30.71 8.35
C GLY A 118 -12.31 -31.51 8.81
N SER A 119 -12.55 -32.66 8.17
CA SER A 119 -13.35 -33.76 8.72
C SER A 119 -12.85 -35.08 8.16
#